data_AF-A0A5C1Q641-F1
#
_entry.id   AF-A0A5C1Q641-F1
#
_cell.length_a   1.000
_cell.length_b   1.000
_cell.length_c   1.000
_cell.angle_alpha   90.00
_cell.angle_beta   90.00
_cell.angle_gamma   90.00
#
_symmetry.space_group_name_H-M   'P 1'
#
loop_
_entity.id
_entity.type
_entity.pdbx_description
1 polymer ?
#
loop_
_entity_poly.entity_id
_entity_poly.type
_entity_poly.pdbx_seq_one_letter_code
_entity_poly.pdbx_strand_id
1 'polypeptide(L)'
;MGIDKSNIKYVIHGDLPKNIEGYYQETSRAGRDGSDSECILLFSRGDSVKINYFINKIEDIHEQEKSRHNLNKILRYASRNVCRRKQLLSYFEEEHPGNCNNCDVCNNENELIDITVDSQMILSAIARTGQNFGINHTIDVVRGSKSSKILKFEHDKIKTFGIGKSKPKEFWHLVIDELLGQECLIQDSERYNALVISEKGTDLLYGRIKTSMFKPVIEKSKKSREAITLTKDEELFERLRRVRLDIAREKNVPPYVVFSDKTLTDMSNLKPETSDDFLLVNGVGNKKLLEYGDIFMSEIRSFLE
;
A
#
# COMPACT_ATOMS: atom_id res chain seq x y z
N MET A 1 -6.79 -23.76 12.73
CA MET A 1 -7.63 -24.27 11.62
C MET A 1 -8.53 -25.36 12.17
N GLY A 2 -9.84 -25.13 12.29
CA GLY A 2 -10.75 -26.11 12.91
C GLY A 2 -12.24 -25.72 12.87
N ILE A 3 -12.60 -24.76 12.02
CA ILE A 3 -13.99 -24.33 11.84
C ILE A 3 -14.45 -24.84 10.48
N ASP A 4 -15.49 -25.67 10.49
CA ASP A 4 -16.17 -26.20 9.31
C ASP A 4 -17.59 -25.63 9.27
N LYS A 5 -17.69 -24.34 8.94
CA LYS A 5 -18.98 -23.67 8.69
C LYS A 5 -19.16 -23.59 7.19
N SER A 6 -20.19 -24.27 6.67
CA SER A 6 -20.36 -24.44 5.22
C SER A 6 -20.87 -23.18 4.52
N ASN A 7 -21.61 -22.32 5.22
CA ASN A 7 -22.32 -21.16 4.68
C ASN A 7 -21.60 -19.82 4.89
N ILE A 8 -20.27 -19.81 4.85
CA ILE A 8 -19.49 -18.56 4.93
C ILE A 8 -19.66 -17.78 3.62
N LYS A 9 -20.25 -16.59 3.70
CA LYS A 9 -20.51 -15.72 2.55
C LYS A 9 -19.35 -14.84 2.12
N TYR A 10 -18.51 -14.43 3.07
CA TYR A 10 -17.40 -13.53 2.81
C TYR A 10 -16.15 -14.01 3.52
N VAL A 11 -15.03 -14.00 2.80
CA VAL A 11 -13.69 -14.08 3.37
C VAL A 11 -12.94 -12.81 2.99
N ILE A 12 -12.53 -12.03 3.98
CA ILE A 12 -11.87 -10.74 3.77
C ILE A 12 -10.46 -10.81 4.33
N HIS A 13 -9.47 -10.59 3.46
CA HIS A 13 -8.07 -10.42 3.82
C HIS A 13 -7.78 -8.93 3.98
N GLY A 14 -7.59 -8.49 5.22
CA GLY A 14 -7.18 -7.11 5.54
C GLY A 14 -5.68 -6.86 5.39
N ASP A 15 -4.88 -7.92 5.39
CA ASP A 15 -3.44 -7.89 5.13
C ASP A 15 -3.11 -8.86 4.00
N LEU A 16 -2.01 -8.61 3.29
CA LEU A 16 -1.52 -9.54 2.27
C LEU A 16 -1.20 -10.91 2.89
N PRO A 17 -1.70 -12.00 2.30
CA PRO A 17 -1.33 -13.35 2.71
C PRO A 17 0.17 -13.60 2.50
N LYS A 18 0.74 -14.55 3.25
CA LYS A 18 2.17 -14.87 3.17
C LYS A 18 2.55 -15.57 1.85
N ASN A 19 1.63 -16.32 1.27
CA ASN A 19 1.82 -17.11 0.05
C ASN A 19 0.45 -17.47 -0.58
N ILE A 20 0.47 -17.95 -1.83
CA ILE A 20 -0.75 -18.27 -2.59
C ILE A 20 -1.48 -19.47 -1.98
N GLU A 21 -0.76 -20.45 -1.46
CA GLU A 21 -1.32 -21.65 -0.86
C GLU A 21 -2.17 -21.34 0.37
N GLY A 22 -1.66 -20.48 1.25
CA GLY A 22 -2.37 -19.97 2.41
C GLY A 22 -3.61 -19.19 1.99
N TYR A 23 -3.46 -18.27 1.02
CA TYR A 23 -4.58 -17.53 0.48
C TYR A 23 -5.68 -18.43 -0.08
N TYR A 24 -5.31 -19.45 -0.87
CA TYR A 24 -6.23 -20.43 -1.44
C TYR A 24 -6.94 -21.26 -0.35
N GLN A 25 -6.19 -21.71 0.65
CA GLN A 25 -6.75 -22.48 1.78
C GLN A 25 -7.69 -21.64 2.67
N GLU A 26 -7.39 -20.36 2.85
CA GLU A 26 -8.19 -19.44 3.65
C GLU A 26 -9.48 -19.06 2.91
N THR A 27 -9.40 -18.73 1.62
CA THR A 27 -10.55 -18.36 0.78
C THR A 27 -11.47 -19.54 0.46
N SER A 28 -10.96 -20.76 0.35
CA SER A 28 -11.75 -22.00 0.16
C SER A 28 -12.63 -22.40 1.37
N ARG A 29 -12.64 -21.58 2.42
CA ARG A 29 -13.63 -21.69 3.51
C ARG A 29 -14.98 -21.07 3.13
N ALA A 30 -15.00 -20.16 2.16
CA ALA A 30 -16.23 -19.54 1.68
C ALA A 30 -17.05 -20.53 0.83
N GLY A 31 -18.37 -20.51 0.96
CA GLY A 31 -19.30 -21.16 0.03
C GLY A 31 -19.13 -22.67 -0.13
N ARG A 32 -18.76 -23.41 0.94
CA ARG A 32 -18.65 -24.89 0.89
C ARG A 32 -19.99 -25.58 0.68
N ASP A 33 -21.08 -24.89 0.99
CA ASP A 33 -22.45 -25.30 0.66
C ASP A 33 -22.80 -25.09 -0.83
N GLY A 34 -21.86 -24.59 -1.64
CA GLY A 34 -22.05 -24.31 -3.06
C GLY A 34 -22.80 -23.01 -3.35
N SER A 35 -23.16 -22.24 -2.31
CA SER A 35 -23.84 -20.96 -2.48
C SER A 35 -22.85 -19.85 -2.88
N ASP A 36 -23.36 -18.81 -3.54
CA ASP A 36 -22.53 -17.66 -3.92
C ASP A 36 -21.86 -17.02 -2.71
N SER A 37 -20.56 -16.81 -2.83
CA SER A 37 -19.69 -16.23 -1.80
C SER A 37 -18.58 -15.41 -2.45
N GLU A 38 -18.05 -14.45 -1.68
CA GLU A 38 -17.02 -13.52 -2.15
C GLU A 38 -15.74 -13.61 -1.32
N CYS A 39 -14.62 -13.48 -2.00
CA CYS A 39 -13.28 -13.44 -1.42
C CYS A 39 -12.63 -12.09 -1.76
N ILE A 40 -12.42 -11.25 -0.75
CA ILE A 40 -11.96 -9.87 -0.92
C ILE A 40 -10.55 -9.76 -0.35
N LEU A 41 -9.60 -9.33 -1.17
CA LEU A 41 -8.25 -8.98 -0.73
C LEU A 41 -8.08 -7.47 -0.76
N LEU A 42 -7.95 -6.84 0.41
CA LEU A 42 -7.57 -5.44 0.51
C LEU A 42 -6.07 -5.34 0.27
N PHE A 43 -5.69 -4.65 -0.81
CA PHE A 43 -4.30 -4.61 -1.27
C PHE A 43 -3.80 -3.18 -1.43
N SER A 44 -2.70 -2.87 -0.74
CA SER A 44 -1.85 -1.73 -1.06
C SER A 44 -0.44 -2.22 -1.40
N ARG A 45 0.16 -1.64 -2.45
CA ARG A 45 1.58 -1.88 -2.73
C ARG A 45 2.49 -1.42 -1.59
N GLY A 46 2.04 -0.47 -0.76
CA GLY A 46 2.74 -0.04 0.44
C GLY A 46 2.92 -1.15 1.49
N ASP A 47 2.06 -2.17 1.49
CA ASP A 47 2.11 -3.28 2.46
C ASP A 47 3.38 -4.12 2.28
N SER A 48 3.91 -4.15 1.04
CA SER A 48 5.16 -4.84 0.72
C SER A 48 6.35 -4.32 1.53
N VAL A 49 6.36 -3.04 1.92
CA VAL A 49 7.45 -2.46 2.74
C VAL A 49 7.46 -3.07 4.14
N LYS A 50 6.28 -3.17 4.76
CA LYS A 50 6.10 -3.77 6.10
C LYS A 50 6.49 -5.25 6.07
N ILE A 51 6.06 -5.99 5.05
CA ILE A 51 6.37 -7.42 4.94
C ILE A 51 7.86 -7.65 4.69
N ASN A 52 8.47 -6.87 3.79
CA ASN A 52 9.91 -6.94 3.54
C ASN A 52 10.73 -6.64 4.79
N TYR A 53 10.29 -5.71 5.65
CA TYR A 53 10.94 -5.47 6.94
C TYR A 53 11.00 -6.73 7.81
N PHE A 54 9.91 -7.49 7.89
CA PHE A 54 9.89 -8.75 8.64
C PHE A 54 10.69 -9.85 7.95
N ILE A 55 10.64 -9.95 6.62
CA ILE A 55 11.45 -10.92 5.88
C ILE A 55 12.95 -10.69 6.12
N ASN A 56 13.39 -9.42 6.13
CA ASN A 56 14.79 -9.07 6.36
C ASN A 56 15.29 -9.41 7.78
N LYS A 57 14.39 -9.70 8.73
CA LYS A 57 14.73 -10.14 10.08
C LYS A 57 14.87 -11.66 10.22
N ILE A 58 14.54 -12.43 9.18
CA ILE A 58 14.73 -13.87 9.16
C ILE A 58 16.23 -14.15 9.09
N GLU A 59 16.75 -14.93 10.03
CA GLU A 59 18.18 -15.27 10.14
C GLU A 59 18.63 -16.27 9.07
N ASP A 60 17.79 -17.27 8.77
CA ASP A 60 18.06 -18.24 7.72
C ASP A 60 17.88 -17.60 6.33
N ILE A 61 18.96 -17.57 5.56
CA ILE A 61 19.02 -17.00 4.21
C ILE A 61 18.07 -17.74 3.26
N HIS A 62 17.96 -19.06 3.36
CA HIS A 62 17.08 -19.84 2.48
C HIS A 62 15.60 -19.56 2.78
N GLU A 63 15.22 -19.48 4.05
CA GLU A 63 13.89 -19.10 4.50
C GLU A 63 13.55 -17.65 4.09
N GLN A 64 14.54 -16.75 4.17
CA GLN A 64 14.41 -15.35 3.74
C GLN A 64 14.14 -15.25 2.24
N GLU A 65 14.92 -15.94 1.41
CA GLU A 65 14.75 -15.97 -0.05
C GLU A 65 13.40 -16.57 -0.43
N LYS A 66 13.02 -17.69 0.18
CA LYS A 66 11.70 -18.32 -0.01
C LYS A 66 10.56 -17.37 0.34
N SER A 67 10.69 -16.63 1.44
CA SER A 67 9.68 -15.67 1.87
C SER A 67 9.55 -14.49 0.90
N ARG A 68 10.68 -13.97 0.38
CA ARG A 68 10.68 -12.96 -0.70
C ARG A 68 10.00 -13.49 -1.97
N HIS A 69 10.33 -14.71 -2.36
CA HIS A 69 9.74 -15.34 -3.53
C HIS A 69 8.21 -15.48 -3.40
N ASN A 70 7.73 -15.90 -2.23
CA ASN A 70 6.30 -16.00 -1.94
C ASN A 70 5.60 -14.63 -1.92
N LEU A 71 6.21 -13.61 -1.32
CA LEU A 71 5.70 -12.25 -1.37
C LEU A 71 5.55 -11.78 -2.82
N ASN A 72 6.56 -12.00 -3.66
CA ASN A 72 6.49 -11.63 -5.08
C ASN A 72 5.34 -12.33 -5.82
N LYS A 73 5.06 -13.59 -5.52
CA LYS A 73 3.91 -14.34 -6.08
C LYS A 73 2.57 -13.70 -5.67
N ILE A 74 2.41 -13.34 -4.39
CA ILE A 74 1.20 -12.65 -3.90
C ILE A 74 1.03 -11.27 -4.53
N LEU A 75 2.11 -10.48 -4.60
CA LEU A 75 2.08 -9.17 -5.24
C LEU A 75 1.69 -9.29 -6.73
N ARG A 76 2.22 -10.29 -7.43
CA ARG A 76 1.82 -10.59 -8.82
C ARG A 76 0.34 -10.98 -8.89
N TYR A 77 -0.13 -11.87 -8.03
CA TYR A 77 -1.53 -12.28 -7.99
C TYR A 77 -2.47 -11.09 -7.78
N ALA A 78 -2.15 -10.18 -6.86
CA ALA A 78 -2.97 -9.01 -6.55
C ALA A 78 -2.94 -7.96 -7.69
N SER A 79 -1.80 -7.81 -8.37
CA SER A 79 -1.62 -6.74 -9.37
C SER A 79 -1.89 -7.12 -10.83
N ARG A 80 -1.73 -8.39 -11.23
CA ARG A 80 -1.84 -8.79 -12.63
C ARG A 80 -3.26 -8.70 -13.16
N ASN A 81 -3.40 -8.13 -14.35
CA ASN A 81 -4.61 -8.15 -15.16
C ASN A 81 -4.78 -9.48 -15.92
N VAL A 82 -4.91 -10.56 -15.17
CA VAL A 82 -5.27 -11.88 -15.68
C VAL A 82 -6.38 -12.40 -14.78
N CYS A 83 -7.37 -13.11 -15.35
CA CYS A 83 -8.44 -13.75 -14.60
C CYS A 83 -7.91 -14.38 -13.29
N ARG A 84 -8.43 -13.95 -12.13
CA ARG A 84 -7.94 -14.41 -10.81
C ARG A 84 -7.95 -15.93 -10.68
N ARG A 85 -9.02 -16.57 -11.18
CA ARG A 85 -9.16 -18.03 -11.20
C ARG A 85 -8.07 -18.70 -12.04
N LYS A 86 -7.80 -18.16 -13.23
CA LYS A 86 -6.72 -18.67 -14.09
C LYS A 86 -5.36 -18.55 -13.40
N GLN A 87 -5.09 -17.42 -12.74
CA GLN A 87 -3.86 -17.24 -11.98
C GLN A 87 -3.70 -18.26 -10.85
N LEU A 88 -4.77 -18.50 -10.07
CA LEU A 88 -4.75 -19.49 -8.99
C LEU A 88 -4.58 -20.92 -9.52
N LEU A 89 -5.31 -21.30 -10.55
CA LEU A 89 -5.21 -22.65 -11.13
C LEU A 89 -3.82 -22.89 -11.73
N SER A 90 -3.29 -21.93 -12.49
CA SER A 90 -1.95 -22.05 -13.06
C SER A 90 -0.85 -22.11 -11.99
N TYR A 91 -1.08 -21.56 -10.80
CA TYR A 91 -0.16 -21.72 -9.67
C TYR A 91 -0.03 -23.18 -9.24
N PHE A 92 -1.11 -23.95 -9.33
CA PHE A 92 -1.19 -25.37 -9.02
C PHE A 92 -1.04 -26.27 -10.26
N GLU A 93 -0.46 -25.74 -11.34
CA GLU A 93 -0.25 -26.46 -12.60
C GLU A 93 -1.56 -26.95 -13.27
N GLU A 94 -2.67 -26.29 -12.96
CA GLU A 94 -3.98 -26.54 -13.56
C GLU A 94 -4.32 -25.46 -14.61
N GLU A 95 -5.05 -25.88 -15.65
CA GLU A 95 -5.49 -25.00 -16.73
C GLU A 95 -6.96 -24.62 -16.58
N HIS A 96 -7.28 -23.35 -16.82
CA HIS A 96 -8.65 -22.88 -16.95
C HIS A 96 -8.94 -22.51 -18.41
N PRO A 97 -10.01 -23.04 -19.03
CA PRO A 97 -10.40 -22.65 -20.38
C PRO A 97 -10.93 -21.21 -20.35
N GLY A 98 -10.18 -20.28 -20.94
CA GLY A 98 -10.56 -18.87 -21.01
C GLY A 98 -10.62 -18.17 -19.65
N ASN A 99 -11.44 -17.12 -19.56
CA ASN A 99 -11.65 -16.31 -18.36
C ASN A 99 -12.85 -16.81 -17.55
N CYS A 100 -12.86 -16.60 -16.22
CA CYS A 100 -13.90 -17.15 -15.35
C CYS A 100 -15.20 -16.36 -15.31
N ASN A 101 -15.22 -15.11 -15.78
CA ASN A 101 -16.40 -14.21 -15.73
C ASN A 101 -17.04 -14.07 -14.34
N ASN A 102 -16.25 -14.27 -13.28
CA ASN A 102 -16.71 -14.19 -11.89
C ASN A 102 -15.58 -13.72 -10.94
N CYS A 103 -14.74 -12.80 -11.40
CA CYS A 103 -13.75 -12.13 -10.56
C CYS A 103 -13.67 -10.66 -10.95
N ASP A 104 -13.12 -9.83 -10.08
CA ASP A 104 -12.92 -8.39 -10.29
C ASP A 104 -12.28 -8.05 -11.66
N VAL A 105 -11.30 -8.85 -12.08
CA VAL A 105 -10.64 -8.69 -13.39
C VAL A 105 -11.56 -9.02 -14.57
N CYS A 106 -12.41 -10.05 -14.46
CA CYS A 106 -13.30 -10.45 -15.55
C CYS A 106 -14.61 -9.67 -15.59
N ASN A 107 -15.05 -9.16 -14.44
CA ASN A 107 -16.33 -8.46 -14.29
C ASN A 107 -16.24 -6.96 -14.66
N ASN A 108 -15.10 -6.51 -15.19
CA ASN A 108 -14.93 -5.22 -15.87
C ASN A 108 -15.24 -3.99 -15.00
N GLU A 109 -14.88 -3.99 -13.72
CA GLU A 109 -15.01 -2.78 -12.89
C GLU A 109 -13.91 -1.73 -13.16
N ASN A 110 -12.77 -2.16 -13.70
CA ASN A 110 -11.60 -1.29 -13.87
C ASN A 110 -11.30 -1.04 -15.35
N GLU A 111 -11.39 0.22 -15.78
CA GLU A 111 -11.02 0.68 -17.13
C GLU A 111 -9.53 0.41 -17.38
N LEU A 112 -9.17 -0.18 -18.52
CA LEU A 112 -7.76 -0.32 -18.90
C LEU A 112 -7.26 0.93 -19.62
N ILE A 113 -6.09 1.41 -19.22
CA ILE A 113 -5.39 2.50 -19.90
C ILE A 113 -4.12 1.98 -20.56
N ASP A 114 -3.89 2.38 -21.81
CA ASP A 114 -2.62 2.17 -22.49
C ASP A 114 -1.54 3.01 -21.79
N ILE A 115 -0.49 2.34 -21.31
CA ILE A 115 0.67 2.97 -20.68
C ILE A 115 1.96 2.65 -21.43
N THR A 116 1.88 2.20 -22.67
CA THR A 116 3.04 1.81 -23.50
C THR A 116 4.08 2.93 -23.56
N VAL A 117 3.63 4.16 -23.82
CA VAL A 117 4.52 5.33 -23.89
C VAL A 117 5.10 5.66 -22.51
N ASP A 118 4.30 5.61 -21.45
CA ASP A 118 4.78 5.84 -20.08
C ASP A 118 5.82 4.80 -19.65
N SER A 119 5.57 3.54 -19.97
CA SER A 119 6.50 2.45 -19.75
C SER A 119 7.80 2.65 -20.52
N GLN A 120 7.73 3.08 -21.78
CA GLN A 120 8.91 3.43 -22.56
C GLN A 120 9.69 4.57 -21.92
N MET A 121 9.03 5.60 -21.36
CA MET A 121 9.73 6.67 -20.63
C MET A 121 10.52 6.14 -19.44
N ILE A 122 9.91 5.26 -18.63
CA ILE A 122 10.57 4.59 -17.48
C ILE A 122 11.75 3.74 -17.94
N LEU A 123 11.53 2.83 -18.90
CA LEU A 123 12.55 1.91 -19.40
C LEU A 123 13.73 2.68 -20.02
N SER A 124 13.43 3.74 -20.77
CA SER A 124 14.38 4.63 -21.41
C SER A 124 15.23 5.41 -20.39
N ALA A 125 14.64 5.78 -19.24
CA ALA A 125 15.37 6.38 -18.12
C ALA A 125 16.27 5.35 -17.42
N ILE A 126 15.75 4.15 -17.12
CA ILE A 126 16.52 3.06 -16.50
C ILE A 126 17.76 2.72 -17.34
N ALA A 127 17.58 2.54 -18.65
CA ALA A 127 18.68 2.27 -19.59
C ALA A 127 19.75 3.38 -19.58
N ARG A 128 19.35 4.66 -19.58
CA ARG A 128 20.29 5.81 -19.58
C ARG A 128 21.01 6.02 -18.25
N THR A 129 20.42 5.58 -17.15
CA THR A 129 21.07 5.59 -15.82
C THR A 129 21.93 4.35 -15.57
N GLY A 130 22.12 3.48 -16.58
CA GLY A 130 22.96 2.29 -16.50
C GLY A 130 22.39 1.15 -15.65
N GLN A 131 21.07 1.15 -15.40
CA GLN A 131 20.38 0.10 -14.62
C GLN A 131 20.95 -0.10 -13.20
N ASN A 132 21.47 0.97 -12.59
CA ASN A 132 22.11 0.94 -11.26
C ASN A 132 21.28 1.62 -10.17
N PHE A 133 20.04 1.99 -10.47
CA PHE A 133 19.20 2.82 -9.60
C PHE A 133 17.82 2.20 -9.40
N GLY A 134 17.30 2.37 -8.19
CA GLY A 134 15.97 1.90 -7.81
C GLY A 134 14.85 2.89 -8.16
N ILE A 135 13.63 2.46 -7.85
CA ILE A 135 12.34 3.11 -8.18
C ILE A 135 12.35 4.63 -7.98
N ASN A 136 12.68 5.11 -6.77
CA ASN A 136 12.59 6.53 -6.44
C ASN A 136 13.49 7.41 -7.32
N HIS A 137 14.70 6.94 -7.62
CA HIS A 137 15.64 7.69 -8.46
C HIS A 137 15.18 7.72 -9.91
N THR A 138 14.67 6.61 -10.44
CA THR A 138 14.07 6.56 -11.78
C THR A 138 12.90 7.54 -11.92
N ILE A 139 12.02 7.61 -10.90
CA ILE A 139 10.90 8.56 -10.88
C ILE A 139 11.42 10.00 -10.82
N ASP A 140 12.43 10.27 -10.00
CA ASP A 140 13.06 11.59 -9.90
C ASP A 140 13.61 12.05 -11.25
N VAL A 141 14.27 11.16 -12.01
CA VAL A 141 14.72 11.44 -13.37
C VAL A 141 13.55 11.81 -14.28
N VAL A 142 12.55 10.92 -14.39
CA VAL A 142 11.43 11.12 -15.34
C VAL A 142 10.58 12.35 -15.00
N ARG A 143 10.46 12.71 -13.72
CA ARG A 143 9.74 13.90 -13.27
C ARG A 143 10.58 15.18 -13.29
N GLY A 144 11.89 15.10 -13.47
CA GLY A 144 12.76 16.27 -13.53
C GLY A 144 13.12 16.84 -12.15
N SER A 145 13.21 15.97 -11.12
CA SER A 145 13.62 16.36 -9.78
C SER A 145 15.06 16.86 -9.76
N LYS A 146 15.34 17.92 -9.00
CA LYS A 146 16.68 18.50 -8.82
C LYS A 146 17.32 18.07 -7.49
N SER A 147 17.10 16.82 -7.08
CA SER A 147 17.72 16.30 -5.87
C SER A 147 19.26 16.28 -6.00
N SER A 148 19.96 16.38 -4.86
CA SER A 148 21.43 16.34 -4.84
C SER A 148 21.99 15.10 -5.54
N LYS A 149 21.30 13.96 -5.44
CA LYS A 149 21.66 12.71 -6.11
C LYS A 149 21.54 12.82 -7.63
N ILE A 150 20.50 13.45 -8.17
CA ILE A 150 20.33 13.63 -9.62
C ILE A 150 21.50 14.45 -10.20
N LEU A 151 21.81 15.59 -9.57
CA LEU A 151 22.88 16.47 -10.01
C LEU A 151 24.26 15.81 -9.89
N LYS A 152 24.49 15.06 -8.80
CA LYS A 152 25.74 14.32 -8.58
C LYS A 152 26.05 13.32 -9.70
N PHE A 153 25.02 12.65 -10.23
CA PHE A 153 25.17 11.68 -11.32
C PHE A 153 24.89 12.28 -12.71
N GLU A 154 24.74 13.61 -12.80
CA GLU A 154 24.46 14.35 -14.04
C GLU A 154 23.23 13.85 -14.81
N HIS A 155 22.28 13.23 -14.12
CA HIS A 155 21.06 12.72 -14.74
C HIS A 155 20.04 13.82 -15.05
N ASP A 156 20.33 15.07 -14.71
CA ASP A 156 19.62 16.25 -15.22
C ASP A 156 19.93 16.53 -16.70
N LYS A 157 21.02 15.98 -17.24
CA LYS A 157 21.47 16.22 -18.63
C LYS A 157 20.96 15.20 -19.65
N ILE A 158 20.36 14.10 -19.22
CA ILE A 158 19.90 13.03 -20.13
C ILE A 158 18.55 13.40 -20.77
N LYS A 159 18.30 12.92 -22.00
CA LYS A 159 17.07 13.22 -22.75
C LYS A 159 15.77 12.84 -22.02
N THR A 160 15.83 11.86 -21.13
CA THR A 160 14.68 11.37 -20.36
C THR A 160 14.41 12.17 -19.09
N PHE A 161 15.22 13.20 -18.80
CA PHE A 161 15.02 14.05 -17.64
C PHE A 161 13.78 14.94 -17.82
N GLY A 162 12.83 14.86 -16.90
CA GLY A 162 11.64 15.72 -16.87
C GLY A 162 10.59 15.44 -17.96
N ILE A 163 10.75 14.40 -18.78
CA ILE A 163 9.80 14.07 -19.86
C ILE A 163 8.40 13.71 -19.34
N GLY A 164 8.33 13.19 -18.11
CA GLY A 164 7.11 12.77 -17.44
C GLY A 164 6.57 13.75 -16.39
N LYS A 165 7.03 15.02 -16.41
CA LYS A 165 6.67 16.04 -15.41
C LYS A 165 5.16 16.32 -15.29
N SER A 166 4.39 16.04 -16.34
CA SER A 166 2.93 16.26 -16.37
C SER A 166 2.14 15.29 -15.48
N LYS A 167 2.75 14.16 -15.10
CA LYS A 167 2.10 13.13 -14.29
C LYS A 167 2.66 13.14 -12.85
N PRO A 168 1.80 12.88 -11.85
CA PRO A 168 2.20 12.91 -10.44
C PRO A 168 3.12 11.74 -10.08
N LYS A 169 3.79 11.80 -8.92
CA LYS A 169 4.77 10.78 -8.50
C LYS A 169 4.11 9.40 -8.39
N GLU A 170 2.90 9.40 -7.87
CA GLU A 170 2.07 8.23 -7.59
C GLU A 170 1.76 7.47 -8.88
N PHE A 171 1.49 8.19 -9.98
CA PHE A 171 1.29 7.57 -11.29
C PHE A 171 2.53 6.81 -11.76
N TRP A 172 3.72 7.41 -11.63
CA TRP A 172 4.97 6.77 -12.05
C TRP A 172 5.35 5.57 -11.18
N HIS A 173 5.02 5.62 -9.89
CA HIS A 173 5.10 4.44 -9.03
C HIS A 173 4.26 3.32 -9.62
N LEU A 174 2.97 3.55 -9.88
CA LEU A 174 2.05 2.57 -10.44
C LEU A 174 2.51 1.98 -11.78
N VAL A 175 3.11 2.79 -12.66
CA VAL A 175 3.69 2.30 -13.93
C VAL A 175 4.87 1.36 -13.70
N ILE A 176 5.84 1.73 -12.85
CA ILE A 176 6.98 0.85 -12.52
C ILE A 176 6.49 -0.45 -11.89
N ASP A 177 5.53 -0.31 -11.01
CA ASP A 177 4.85 -1.36 -10.30
C ASP A 177 4.16 -2.36 -11.24
N GLU A 178 3.47 -1.85 -12.26
CA GLU A 178 2.89 -2.66 -13.32
C GLU A 178 3.99 -3.39 -14.11
N LEU A 179 5.08 -2.70 -14.46
CA LEU A 179 6.18 -3.29 -15.20
C LEU A 179 6.90 -4.41 -14.43
N LEU A 180 7.02 -4.29 -13.10
CA LEU A 180 7.50 -5.36 -12.23
C LEU A 180 6.52 -6.54 -12.20
N GLY A 181 5.22 -6.28 -12.07
CA GLY A 181 4.17 -7.32 -12.09
C GLY A 181 4.06 -8.07 -13.43
N GLN A 182 4.35 -7.39 -14.53
CA GLN A 182 4.40 -7.96 -15.87
C GLN A 182 5.75 -8.56 -16.25
N GLU A 183 6.74 -8.52 -15.35
CA GLU A 183 8.11 -9.03 -15.56
C GLU A 183 8.87 -8.30 -16.69
N CYS A 184 8.47 -7.08 -17.02
CA CYS A 184 9.22 -6.17 -17.88
C CYS A 184 10.42 -5.53 -17.14
N LEU A 185 10.32 -5.45 -15.81
CA LEU A 185 11.40 -5.04 -14.93
C LEU A 185 11.70 -6.13 -13.89
N ILE A 186 12.94 -6.15 -13.44
CA ILE A 186 13.44 -7.00 -12.36
C ILE A 186 14.13 -6.09 -11.34
N GLN A 187 13.95 -6.36 -10.05
CA GLN A 187 14.75 -5.74 -9.00
C GLN A 187 15.93 -6.65 -8.65
N ASP A 188 17.14 -6.12 -8.82
CA ASP A 188 18.37 -6.81 -8.44
C ASP A 188 18.64 -6.55 -6.95
N SER A 189 18.41 -7.57 -6.12
CA SER A 189 18.61 -7.50 -4.66
C SER A 189 20.08 -7.36 -4.26
N GLU A 190 21.02 -7.82 -5.09
CA GLU A 190 22.46 -7.71 -4.81
C GLU A 190 23.00 -6.31 -5.13
N ARG A 191 22.34 -5.59 -6.06
CA ARG A 191 22.72 -4.23 -6.48
C ARG A 191 21.82 -3.15 -5.87
N TYR A 192 21.57 -3.23 -4.57
CA TYR A 192 20.78 -2.23 -3.83
C TYR A 192 19.36 -2.01 -4.40
N ASN A 193 18.70 -3.08 -4.85
CA ASN A 193 17.37 -3.04 -5.50
C ASN A 193 17.35 -2.16 -6.77
N ALA A 194 18.43 -2.20 -7.55
CA ALA A 194 18.49 -1.55 -8.85
C ALA A 194 17.43 -2.15 -9.80
N LEU A 195 16.81 -1.30 -10.61
CA LEU A 195 15.89 -1.74 -11.64
C LEU A 195 16.65 -2.17 -12.90
N VAL A 196 16.44 -3.41 -13.30
CA VAL A 196 17.02 -4.04 -14.48
C VAL A 196 15.91 -4.35 -15.49
N ILE A 197 16.17 -4.08 -16.76
CA ILE A 197 15.24 -4.35 -17.86
C ILE A 197 15.36 -5.82 -18.26
N SER A 198 14.24 -6.54 -18.32
CA SER A 198 14.21 -7.93 -18.82
C SER A 198 14.19 -7.98 -20.36
N GLU A 199 14.26 -9.18 -20.95
CA GLU A 199 14.06 -9.35 -22.40
C GLU A 199 12.69 -8.81 -22.84
N LYS A 200 11.63 -9.16 -22.11
CA LYS A 200 10.28 -8.63 -22.33
C LYS A 200 10.22 -7.10 -22.19
N GLY A 201 10.92 -6.54 -21.20
CA GLY A 201 11.03 -5.09 -21.04
C GLY A 201 11.76 -4.42 -22.21
N THR A 202 12.73 -5.10 -22.79
CA THR A 202 13.47 -4.64 -23.97
C THR A 202 12.56 -4.59 -25.19
N ASP A 203 11.73 -5.61 -25.40
CA ASP A 203 10.74 -5.60 -26.47
C ASP A 203 9.74 -4.45 -26.33
N LEU A 204 9.31 -4.14 -25.10
CA LEU A 204 8.44 -3.01 -24.82
C LEU A 204 9.14 -1.66 -25.08
N LEU A 205 10.39 -1.53 -24.65
CA LEU A 205 11.21 -0.33 -24.87
C LEU A 205 11.35 0.00 -26.36
N TYR A 206 11.56 -1.02 -27.20
CA TYR A 206 11.66 -0.86 -28.66
C TYR A 206 10.30 -0.86 -29.38
N GLY A 207 9.18 -0.93 -28.65
CA GLY A 207 7.84 -0.86 -29.22
C GLY A 207 7.40 -2.12 -29.98
N ARG A 208 8.05 -3.26 -29.74
CA ARG A 208 7.68 -4.57 -30.32
C ARG A 208 6.43 -5.15 -29.66
N ILE A 209 6.19 -4.81 -28.40
CA ILE A 209 4.99 -5.15 -27.65
C ILE A 209 4.37 -3.88 -27.04
N LYS A 210 3.08 -3.96 -26.71
CA LYS A 210 2.34 -2.92 -25.99
C LYS A 210 2.01 -3.37 -24.58
N THR A 211 1.72 -2.42 -23.69
CA THR A 211 1.25 -2.73 -22.35
C THR A 211 0.15 -1.77 -21.90
N SER A 212 -0.70 -2.27 -21.02
CA SER A 212 -1.77 -1.54 -20.37
C SER A 212 -1.73 -1.81 -18.87
N MET A 213 -2.30 -0.90 -18.11
CA MET A 213 -2.57 -1.08 -16.68
C MET A 213 -4.03 -0.75 -16.43
N PHE A 214 -4.58 -1.23 -15.32
CA PHE A 214 -5.85 -0.70 -14.86
C PHE A 214 -5.70 0.77 -14.51
N LYS A 215 -6.63 1.58 -14.99
CA LYS A 215 -6.78 2.96 -14.58
C LYS A 215 -6.85 2.94 -13.06
N PRO A 216 -5.85 3.52 -12.38
CA PRO A 216 -5.93 3.57 -10.94
C PRO A 216 -7.19 4.34 -10.61
N VAL A 217 -8.01 3.77 -9.73
CA VAL A 217 -9.09 4.51 -9.09
C VAL A 217 -8.41 5.52 -8.16
N ILE A 218 -7.86 6.57 -8.76
CA ILE A 218 -7.57 7.80 -8.06
C ILE A 218 -8.96 8.39 -7.89
N GLU A 219 -9.71 7.88 -6.92
CA GLU A 219 -10.69 8.73 -6.27
C GLU A 219 -9.87 9.93 -5.81
N LYS A 220 -9.94 11.00 -6.60
CA LYS A 220 -10.01 12.31 -5.97
C LYS A 220 -11.15 12.11 -5.01
N SER A 221 -10.84 11.93 -3.73
CA SER A 221 -11.81 12.23 -2.70
C SER A 221 -12.14 13.72 -2.89
N LYS A 222 -13.04 14.00 -3.84
CA LYS A 222 -14.18 14.82 -3.50
C LYS A 222 -14.70 14.08 -2.28
N LYS A 223 -14.36 14.60 -1.10
CA LYS A 223 -15.11 14.35 0.11
C LYS A 223 -16.54 14.78 -0.21
N SER A 224 -17.31 13.98 -0.95
CA SER A 224 -18.71 13.82 -0.65
C SER A 224 -18.69 13.23 0.74
N ARG A 225 -18.88 14.13 1.71
CA ARG A 225 -19.37 13.77 3.03
C ARG A 225 -20.74 13.13 2.82
N GLU A 226 -20.77 11.88 2.38
CA GLU A 226 -21.88 11.00 2.73
C GLU A 226 -21.47 10.35 4.05
N ALA A 227 -22.15 10.83 5.08
CA ALA A 227 -21.96 10.46 6.45
C ALA A 227 -22.21 8.96 6.62
N ILE A 228 -21.13 8.19 6.77
CA ILE A 228 -21.17 7.12 7.77
C ILE A 228 -21.21 7.86 9.09
N THR A 229 -22.39 7.92 9.69
CA THR A 229 -22.64 8.52 11.01
C THR A 229 -21.99 7.64 12.08
N LEU A 230 -20.66 7.66 12.14
CA LEU A 230 -19.91 7.46 13.37
C LEU A 230 -19.95 8.84 14.03
N THR A 231 -20.81 9.00 15.04
CA THR A 231 -20.93 10.23 15.81
C THR A 231 -19.58 10.55 16.45
N LYS A 232 -18.79 11.38 15.77
CA LYS A 232 -17.78 12.19 16.45
C LYS A 232 -18.52 13.02 17.48
N ASP A 233 -18.13 12.93 18.73
CA ASP A 233 -18.29 14.09 19.61
C ASP A 233 -17.29 15.14 19.12
N GLU A 234 -17.67 15.86 18.06
CA GLU A 234 -16.88 16.97 17.50
C GLU A 234 -16.62 18.04 18.57
N GLU A 235 -17.52 18.15 19.55
CA GLU A 235 -17.40 19.04 20.68
C GLU A 235 -16.26 18.65 21.63
N LEU A 236 -16.18 17.38 22.05
CA LEU A 236 -15.08 16.89 22.90
C LEU A 236 -13.74 17.01 22.17
N PHE A 237 -13.70 16.68 20.87
CA PHE A 237 -12.46 16.80 20.10
C PHE A 237 -11.94 18.24 20.07
N GLU A 238 -12.81 19.23 19.86
CA GLU A 238 -12.41 20.64 19.85
C GLU A 238 -12.00 21.14 21.24
N ARG A 239 -12.63 20.66 22.31
CA ARG A 239 -12.19 20.90 23.70
C ARG A 239 -10.78 20.38 23.95
N LEU A 240 -10.52 19.11 23.63
CA LEU A 240 -9.19 18.50 23.80
C LEU A 240 -8.14 19.16 22.90
N ARG A 241 -8.53 19.64 21.72
CA ARG A 241 -7.66 20.40 20.81
C ARG A 241 -7.23 21.74 21.40
N ARG A 242 -8.14 22.44 22.11
CA ARG A 242 -7.82 23.69 22.83
C ARG A 242 -6.86 23.42 23.99
N VAL A 243 -7.16 22.42 24.83
CA VAL A 243 -6.27 21.98 25.92
C VAL A 243 -4.86 21.69 25.40
N ARG A 244 -4.76 20.95 24.29
CA ARG A 244 -3.46 20.67 23.65
C ARG A 244 -2.74 21.94 23.20
N LEU A 245 -3.47 22.90 22.62
CA LEU A 245 -2.90 24.14 22.12
C LEU A 245 -2.35 25.00 23.27
N ASP A 246 -3.05 25.04 24.39
CA ASP A 246 -2.65 25.82 25.56
C ASP A 246 -1.38 25.23 26.20
N ILE A 247 -1.33 23.91 26.37
CA ILE A 247 -0.13 23.20 26.85
C ILE A 247 1.05 23.41 25.89
N ALA A 248 0.81 23.35 24.58
CA ALA A 248 1.85 23.52 23.57
C ALA A 248 2.44 24.94 23.59
N ARG A 249 1.59 25.95 23.80
CA ARG A 249 2.01 27.35 23.98
C ARG A 249 2.82 27.53 25.26
N GLU A 250 2.36 26.98 26.38
CA GLU A 250 3.06 27.06 27.67
C GLU A 250 4.45 26.42 27.61
N LYS A 251 4.56 25.25 26.98
CA LYS A 251 5.83 24.53 26.83
C LYS A 251 6.67 25.00 25.64
N ASN A 252 6.20 25.98 24.86
CA ASN A 252 6.84 26.48 23.64
C ASN A 252 7.25 25.36 22.65
N VAL A 253 6.35 24.41 22.42
CA VAL A 253 6.52 23.28 21.50
C VAL A 253 5.38 23.21 20.48
N PRO A 254 5.59 22.61 19.29
CA PRO A 254 4.49 22.37 18.36
C PRO A 254 3.37 21.49 18.96
N PRO A 255 2.07 21.76 18.74
CA PRO A 255 0.96 21.03 19.37
C PRO A 255 0.97 19.51 19.19
N TYR A 256 1.42 19.02 18.03
CA TYR A 256 1.47 17.58 17.75
C TYR A 256 2.47 16.82 18.65
N VAL A 257 3.41 17.53 19.31
CA VAL A 257 4.36 16.93 20.26
C VAL A 257 3.65 16.50 21.54
N VAL A 258 2.66 17.29 22.00
CA VAL A 258 1.82 16.95 23.17
C VAL A 258 0.97 15.72 22.82
N PHE A 259 0.08 15.85 21.83
CA PHE A 259 -0.68 14.71 21.27
C PHE A 259 -0.95 14.91 19.78
N SER A 260 -0.96 13.82 19.00
CA SER A 260 -1.37 13.86 17.60
C SER A 260 -2.90 14.03 17.48
N ASP A 261 -3.40 14.53 16.35
CA ASP A 261 -4.84 14.58 16.10
C ASP A 261 -5.49 13.18 16.15
N LYS A 262 -4.75 12.15 15.73
CA LYS A 262 -5.19 10.76 15.84
C LYS A 262 -5.41 10.36 17.31
N THR A 263 -4.50 10.75 18.19
CA THR A 263 -4.61 10.48 19.63
C THR A 263 -5.79 11.24 20.24
N LEU A 264 -6.01 12.52 19.89
CA LEU A 264 -7.18 13.28 20.38
C LEU A 264 -8.51 12.70 19.88
N THR A 265 -8.53 12.21 18.63
CA THR A 265 -9.70 11.53 18.07
C THR A 265 -9.99 10.25 18.85
N ASP A 266 -8.95 9.49 19.18
CA ASP A 266 -9.08 8.26 19.95
C ASP A 266 -9.55 8.52 21.40
N MET A 267 -9.03 9.57 22.05
CA MET A 267 -9.52 10.06 23.35
C MET A 267 -10.99 10.47 23.30
N SER A 268 -11.42 11.13 22.22
CA SER A 268 -12.81 11.58 22.06
C SER A 268 -13.79 10.41 21.89
N ASN A 269 -13.30 9.29 21.34
CA ASN A 269 -14.09 8.07 21.16
C ASN A 269 -14.11 7.19 22.41
N LEU A 270 -12.95 7.02 23.05
CA LEU A 270 -12.78 6.14 24.22
C LEU A 270 -13.21 6.81 25.53
N LYS A 271 -13.20 8.15 25.59
CA LYS A 271 -13.57 8.97 26.76
C LYS A 271 -12.95 8.43 28.06
N PRO A 272 -11.61 8.24 28.12
CA PRO A 272 -10.94 7.66 29.27
C PRO A 272 -11.11 8.54 30.52
N GLU A 273 -11.62 7.94 31.60
CA GLU A 273 -11.81 8.61 32.89
C GLU A 273 -10.81 8.16 33.95
N THR A 274 -10.12 7.03 33.74
CA THR A 274 -9.09 6.52 34.65
C THR A 274 -7.73 6.43 33.98
N SER A 275 -6.66 6.37 34.78
CA SER A 275 -5.29 6.22 34.27
C SER A 275 -5.11 4.96 33.42
N ASP A 276 -5.79 3.87 33.77
CA ASP A 276 -5.74 2.61 33.02
C ASP A 276 -6.43 2.75 31.66
N ASP A 277 -7.60 3.41 31.61
CA ASP A 277 -8.30 3.71 30.35
C ASP A 277 -7.48 4.64 29.46
N PHE A 278 -6.80 5.63 30.07
CA PHE A 278 -5.99 6.60 29.36
C PHE A 278 -4.76 5.94 28.69
N LEU A 279 -4.23 4.84 29.26
CA LEU A 279 -3.16 4.04 28.65
C LEU A 279 -3.62 3.20 27.45
N LEU A 280 -4.93 2.94 27.31
CA LEU A 280 -5.49 2.23 26.14
C LEU A 280 -5.56 3.12 24.90
N VAL A 281 -5.44 4.45 25.06
CA VAL A 281 -5.46 5.41 23.96
C VAL A 281 -4.20 5.30 23.10
N ASN A 282 -4.38 5.17 21.78
CA ASN A 282 -3.27 5.05 20.84
C ASN A 282 -2.37 6.29 20.82
N GLY A 283 -1.10 6.10 21.20
CA GLY A 283 -0.10 7.17 21.27
C GLY A 283 0.05 7.82 22.64
N VAL A 284 -0.64 7.28 23.65
CA VAL A 284 -0.37 7.54 25.07
C VAL A 284 0.53 6.44 25.61
N GLY A 285 1.51 6.83 26.42
CA GLY A 285 2.35 5.91 27.20
C GLY A 285 2.63 6.51 28.56
N ASN A 286 3.27 5.75 29.46
CA ASN A 286 3.46 6.14 30.87
C ASN A 286 4.00 7.57 31.07
N LYS A 287 4.95 8.02 30.24
CA LYS A 287 5.47 9.39 30.30
C LYS A 287 4.41 10.45 29.99
N LYS A 288 3.57 10.22 28.98
CA LYS A 288 2.50 11.16 28.60
C LYS A 288 1.31 11.10 29.55
N LEU A 289 1.03 9.94 30.14
CA LEU A 289 0.07 9.81 31.23
C LEU A 289 0.50 10.67 32.42
N LEU A 290 1.77 10.54 32.87
CA LEU A 290 2.30 11.33 33.98
C LEU A 290 2.34 12.84 33.68
N GLU A 291 2.67 13.22 32.45
CA GLU A 291 2.82 14.63 32.08
C GLU A 291 1.51 15.36 31.72
N TYR A 292 0.52 14.65 31.16
CA TYR A 292 -0.68 15.26 30.58
C TYR A 292 -1.99 14.56 30.96
N GLY A 293 -1.93 13.38 31.58
CA GLY A 293 -3.10 12.54 31.84
C GLY A 293 -4.18 13.26 32.62
N ASP A 294 -3.85 13.84 33.77
CA ASP A 294 -4.82 14.51 34.65
C ASP A 294 -5.53 15.67 33.94
N ILE A 295 -4.81 16.43 33.12
CA ILE A 295 -5.36 17.60 32.41
C ILE A 295 -6.39 17.16 31.36
N PHE A 296 -6.05 16.16 30.55
CA PHE A 296 -6.95 15.67 29.50
C PHE A 296 -8.12 14.86 30.09
N MET A 297 -7.89 14.01 31.10
CA MET A 297 -8.96 13.28 31.77
C MET A 297 -9.94 14.22 32.50
N SER A 298 -9.45 15.31 33.09
CA SER A 298 -10.31 16.33 33.70
C SER A 298 -11.24 17.00 32.68
N GLU A 299 -10.72 17.35 31.50
CA GLU A 299 -11.53 17.93 30.42
C GLU A 299 -12.59 16.93 29.90
N ILE A 300 -12.24 15.65 29.81
CA ILE A 300 -13.15 14.58 29.40
C ILE A 300 -14.27 14.39 30.44
N ARG A 301 -13.94 14.35 31.75
CA ARG A 301 -14.94 14.27 32.82
C ARG A 301 -15.87 15.48 32.82
N SER A 302 -15.32 16.69 32.67
CA SER A 302 -16.10 17.92 32.54
C SER A 302 -17.03 17.96 31.33
N PHE A 303 -16.73 17.19 30.29
CA PHE A 303 -17.59 17.07 29.11
C PHE A 303 -18.71 16.02 29.29
N LEU A 304 -18.49 15.03 30.17
CA LEU A 304 -19.44 13.96 30.45
C LEU A 304 -20.48 14.33 31.51
N GLU A 305 -20.17 15.31 32.36
CA GLU A 305 -21.09 15.95 33.31
C GLU A 305 -22.09 16.91 32.63
#